data_AF-A0A7Y8JUK7-F1
#
_entry.id   AF-A0A7Y8JUK7-F1
#
_cell.length_a   1.000
_cell.length_b   1.000
_cell.length_c   1.000
_cell.angle_alpha   90.00
_cell.angle_beta   90.00
_cell.angle_gamma   90.00
#
_symmetry.space_group_name_H-M   'P 1'
#
loop_
_entity.id
_entity.type
_entity.pdbx_description
1 polymer ?
#
loop_
_entity_poly.entity_id
_entity_poly.type
_entity_poly.pdbx_seq_one_letter_code
_entity_poly.pdbx_strand_id
1 'polypeptide(L)'
;MIVGSDWFRSLSFLLGVTVAVISVLTVKATAKRKQSADLLFASRADKELMAGMRCLAGIHERADANVRAYARKDQGGTEEAKSIRYVLNHWEYVSVGVQAGIYDEKMLWNASYNTLVGLHRNARPFIDALREASGRSTLFQEVQWLAERWDYLGPPVKKKRKFTRLL
;
A
#
# COMPACT_ATOMS: atom_id res chain seq x y z
N MET A 1 55.92 -7.43 -24.03
CA MET A 1 55.02 -8.28 -23.21
C MET A 1 54.55 -7.47 -22.00
N ILE A 2 53.69 -6.46 -22.19
CA ILE A 2 53.22 -5.54 -21.11
C ILE A 2 51.71 -5.18 -21.23
N VAL A 3 51.11 -5.37 -22.42
CA VAL A 3 49.70 -5.03 -22.70
C VAL A 3 48.68 -5.82 -21.85
N GLY A 4 49.05 -6.99 -21.32
CA GLY A 4 48.15 -7.80 -20.48
C GLY A 4 47.85 -7.24 -19.08
N SER A 5 48.68 -6.32 -18.57
CA SER A 5 48.59 -5.85 -17.17
C SER A 5 47.58 -4.71 -16.96
N ASP A 6 47.50 -3.75 -17.88
CA ASP A 6 46.59 -2.60 -17.76
C ASP A 6 45.14 -2.96 -18.09
N TRP A 7 44.95 -3.89 -19.04
CA TRP A 7 43.65 -4.49 -19.31
C TRP A 7 43.12 -5.25 -18.08
N PHE A 8 43.96 -6.04 -17.42
CA PHE A 8 43.54 -6.80 -16.23
C PHE A 8 43.15 -5.88 -15.07
N ARG A 9 43.93 -4.81 -14.82
CA ARG A 9 43.60 -3.78 -13.83
C ARG A 9 42.25 -3.11 -14.12
N SER A 10 42.03 -2.72 -15.38
CA SER A 10 40.77 -2.10 -15.82
C SER A 10 39.59 -3.06 -15.64
N LEU A 11 39.77 -4.35 -15.96
CA LEU A 11 38.76 -5.38 -15.78
C LEU A 11 38.44 -5.62 -14.30
N SER A 12 39.44 -5.73 -13.43
CA SER A 12 39.24 -5.88 -11.99
C SER A 12 38.52 -4.67 -11.38
N PHE A 13 38.85 -3.45 -11.82
CA PHE A 13 38.16 -2.24 -11.38
C PHE A 13 36.69 -2.24 -11.81
N LEU A 14 36.40 -2.55 -13.08
CA LEU A 14 35.03 -2.65 -13.60
C LEU A 14 34.21 -3.72 -12.86
N LEU A 15 34.81 -4.88 -12.56
CA LEU A 15 34.17 -5.91 -11.74
C LEU A 15 33.87 -5.41 -10.33
N GLY A 16 34.81 -4.74 -9.67
CA GLY A 16 34.62 -4.16 -8.35
C GLY A 16 33.46 -3.15 -8.32
N VAL A 17 33.41 -2.24 -9.30
CA VAL A 17 32.31 -1.26 -9.45
C VAL A 17 30.98 -1.98 -9.68
N THR A 18 30.96 -3.00 -10.55
CA THR A 18 29.74 -3.77 -10.84
C THR A 18 29.20 -4.47 -9.60
N VAL A 19 30.07 -5.15 -8.84
CA VAL A 19 29.70 -5.81 -7.58
C VAL A 19 29.18 -4.80 -6.57
N ALA A 20 29.83 -3.63 -6.43
CA ALA A 20 29.40 -2.57 -5.53
C ALA A 20 28.00 -2.05 -5.89
N VAL A 21 27.74 -1.77 -7.17
CA VAL A 21 26.42 -1.33 -7.65
C VAL A 21 25.36 -2.39 -7.35
N ILE A 22 25.60 -3.65 -7.69
CA ILE A 22 24.67 -4.76 -7.40
C ILE A 22 24.42 -4.89 -5.89
N SER A 23 25.46 -4.77 -5.07
CA SER A 23 25.35 -4.83 -3.61
C SER A 23 24.45 -3.70 -3.07
N VAL A 24 24.66 -2.47 -3.49
CA VAL A 24 23.81 -1.33 -3.07
C VAL A 24 22.35 -1.53 -3.49
N LEU A 25 22.11 -2.01 -4.71
CA LEU A 25 20.75 -2.28 -5.20
C LEU A 25 20.05 -3.39 -4.40
N THR A 26 20.76 -4.46 -4.07
CA THR A 26 20.19 -5.59 -3.29
C THR A 26 19.92 -5.21 -1.83
N VAL A 27 20.79 -4.40 -1.22
CA VAL A 27 20.57 -3.84 0.13
C VAL A 27 19.34 -2.95 0.15
N LYS A 28 19.20 -2.02 -0.81
CA LYS A 28 18.01 -1.17 -0.94
C LYS A 28 16.74 -2.00 -1.12
N ALA A 29 16.75 -3.01 -1.98
CA ALA A 29 15.59 -3.88 -2.19
C ALA A 29 15.20 -4.66 -0.92
N THR A 30 16.20 -5.15 -0.18
CA THR A 30 15.97 -5.86 1.09
C THR A 30 15.40 -4.93 2.16
N ALA A 31 15.90 -3.70 2.24
CA ALA A 31 15.41 -2.69 3.17
C ALA A 31 13.93 -2.36 2.90
N LYS A 32 13.55 -2.14 1.64
CA LYS A 32 12.14 -1.88 1.27
C LYS A 32 11.22 -3.04 1.66
N ARG A 33 11.64 -4.29 1.41
CA ARG A 33 10.88 -5.48 1.79
C ARG A 33 10.71 -5.60 3.30
N LYS A 34 11.77 -5.30 4.06
CA LYS A 34 11.70 -5.30 5.53
C LYS A 34 10.73 -4.23 6.02
N GLN A 35 10.84 -3.00 5.53
CA GLN A 35 9.93 -1.91 5.89
C GLN A 35 8.46 -2.24 5.54
N SER A 36 8.20 -2.83 4.37
CA SER A 36 6.86 -3.33 4.03
C SER A 36 6.38 -4.43 4.96
N ALA A 37 7.26 -5.35 5.37
CA ALA A 37 6.91 -6.40 6.33
C ALA A 37 6.54 -5.80 7.69
N ASP A 38 7.35 -4.89 8.20
CA ASP A 38 7.12 -4.21 9.47
C ASP A 38 5.80 -3.43 9.43
N LEU A 39 5.52 -2.72 8.33
CA LEU A 39 4.23 -2.06 8.09
C LEU A 39 3.07 -3.06 8.15
N LEU A 40 3.16 -4.20 7.44
CA LEU A 40 2.09 -5.19 7.42
C LEU A 40 1.87 -5.82 8.81
N PHE A 41 2.93 -6.04 9.59
CA PHE A 41 2.82 -6.52 10.97
C PHE A 41 2.19 -5.47 11.89
N ALA A 42 2.63 -4.21 11.80
CA ALA A 42 2.06 -3.11 12.56
C ALA A 42 0.57 -2.91 12.25
N SER A 43 0.21 -2.91 10.97
CA SER A 43 -1.18 -2.78 10.51
C SER A 43 -2.07 -3.93 11.01
N ARG A 44 -1.51 -5.13 11.18
CA ARG A 44 -2.25 -6.27 11.74
C ARG A 44 -2.44 -6.18 13.25
N ALA A 45 -1.48 -5.61 13.96
CA ALA A 45 -1.54 -5.41 15.41
C ALA A 45 -2.43 -4.22 15.81
N ASP A 46 -2.71 -3.32 14.86
CA ASP A 46 -3.53 -2.14 15.05
C ASP A 46 -5.03 -2.49 15.21
N LYS A 47 -5.49 -2.43 16.46
CA LYS A 47 -6.89 -2.73 16.81
C LYS A 47 -7.86 -1.67 16.29
N GLU A 48 -7.43 -0.41 16.19
CA GLU A 48 -8.27 0.69 15.70
C GLU A 48 -8.48 0.56 14.20
N LEU A 49 -7.42 0.21 13.46
CA LEU A 49 -7.52 -0.08 12.03
C LEU A 49 -8.48 -1.25 11.76
N MET A 50 -8.39 -2.32 12.55
CA MET A 50 -9.29 -3.47 12.43
C MET A 50 -10.73 -3.13 12.82
N ALA A 51 -10.93 -2.32 13.85
CA ALA A 51 -12.25 -1.86 14.26
C ALA A 51 -12.88 -0.97 13.19
N GLY A 52 -12.12 -0.04 12.61
CA GLY A 52 -12.61 0.83 11.54
C GLY A 52 -12.92 0.06 10.26
N MET A 53 -12.12 -0.93 9.89
CA MET A 53 -12.42 -1.78 8.74
C MET A 53 -13.73 -2.57 8.94
N ARG A 54 -13.97 -3.08 10.15
CA ARG A 54 -15.25 -3.72 10.52
C ARG A 54 -16.42 -2.75 10.54
N CYS A 55 -16.21 -1.53 11.04
CA CYS A 55 -17.21 -0.47 11.04
C CYS A 55 -17.65 -0.15 9.61
N LEU A 56 -16.70 0.08 8.70
CA LEU A 56 -17.01 0.38 7.30
C LEU A 56 -17.75 -0.77 6.60
N ALA A 57 -17.31 -2.02 6.81
CA ALA A 57 -17.99 -3.19 6.28
C ALA A 57 -19.43 -3.30 6.82
N GLY A 58 -19.62 -3.16 8.13
CA GLY A 58 -20.94 -3.24 8.78
C GLY A 58 -21.87 -2.09 8.44
N ILE A 59 -21.36 -0.92 8.02
CA ILE A 59 -22.19 0.14 7.46
C ILE A 59 -22.67 -0.28 6.07
N HIS A 60 -21.80 -0.80 5.20
CA HIS A 60 -22.19 -1.17 3.84
C HIS A 60 -23.21 -2.33 3.77
N GLU A 61 -23.26 -3.20 4.77
CA GLU A 61 -24.20 -4.33 4.84
C GLU A 61 -25.63 -3.93 5.25
N ARG A 62 -25.84 -2.70 5.76
CA ARG A 62 -27.17 -2.23 6.16
C ARG A 62 -27.92 -1.68 4.95
N ALA A 63 -29.14 -2.16 4.71
CA ALA A 63 -29.97 -1.81 3.55
C ALA A 63 -30.21 -0.29 3.36
N ASP A 64 -30.20 0.49 4.44
CA ASP A 64 -30.45 1.94 4.44
C ASP A 64 -29.19 2.80 4.69
N ALA A 65 -28.00 2.19 4.70
CA ALA A 65 -26.80 2.89 5.14
C ALA A 65 -26.18 3.78 4.07
N ASN A 66 -26.33 5.07 4.28
CA ASN A 66 -25.64 6.08 3.53
C ASN A 66 -24.30 6.43 4.22
N VAL A 67 -23.19 5.77 3.85
CA VAL A 67 -21.84 6.08 4.37
C VAL A 67 -21.53 7.59 4.24
N ARG A 68 -22.11 8.24 3.22
CA ARG A 68 -22.04 9.69 2.97
C ARG A 68 -22.54 10.54 4.14
N ALA A 69 -23.49 10.03 4.95
CA ALA A 69 -24.03 10.77 6.09
C ALA A 69 -22.94 11.11 7.11
N TYR A 70 -21.98 10.19 7.33
CA TYR A 70 -20.87 10.39 8.27
C TYR A 70 -19.84 11.45 7.82
N ALA A 71 -19.89 11.88 6.55
CA ALA A 71 -19.06 12.96 6.04
C ALA A 71 -19.61 14.35 6.40
N ARG A 72 -20.88 14.45 6.80
CA ARG A 72 -21.52 15.72 7.16
C ARG A 72 -20.98 16.25 8.49
N LYS A 73 -21.04 17.57 8.70
CA LYS A 73 -20.49 18.23 9.90
C LYS A 73 -21.15 17.78 11.21
N ASP A 74 -22.45 17.48 11.19
CA ASP A 74 -23.24 17.00 12.32
C ASP A 74 -22.87 15.57 12.74
N GLN A 75 -22.58 14.70 11.77
CA GLN A 75 -22.17 13.31 12.02
C GLN A 75 -20.64 13.13 12.04
N GLY A 76 -19.86 14.18 11.76
CA GLY A 76 -18.41 14.10 11.71
C GLY A 76 -17.76 13.80 13.07
N GLY A 77 -18.47 14.09 14.16
CA GLY A 77 -17.99 13.79 15.51
C GLY A 77 -18.20 12.35 15.96
N THR A 78 -18.98 11.54 15.24
CA THR A 78 -19.31 10.19 15.71
C THR A 78 -18.12 9.24 15.62
N GLU A 79 -18.16 8.18 16.42
CA GLU A 79 -17.10 7.18 16.46
C GLU A 79 -16.98 6.44 15.13
N GLU A 80 -18.08 6.26 14.38
CA GLU A 80 -18.06 5.70 13.03
C GLU A 80 -17.30 6.61 12.07
N ALA A 81 -17.59 7.91 12.08
CA ALA A 81 -16.96 8.87 11.19
C ALA A 81 -15.45 9.01 11.49
N LYS A 82 -15.06 8.97 12.77
CA LYS A 82 -13.65 8.91 13.20
C LYS A 82 -12.99 7.62 12.75
N SER A 83 -13.67 6.48 12.91
CA SER A 83 -13.16 5.17 12.51
C SER A 83 -12.93 5.06 11.00
N ILE A 84 -13.86 5.56 10.19
CA ILE A 84 -13.71 5.62 8.73
C ILE A 84 -12.51 6.49 8.35
N ARG A 85 -12.39 7.69 8.94
CA ARG A 85 -11.24 8.58 8.73
C ARG A 85 -9.92 7.93 9.12
N TYR A 86 -9.88 7.18 10.22
CA TYR A 86 -8.67 6.49 10.67
C TYR A 86 -8.15 5.51 9.62
N VAL A 87 -9.04 4.64 9.12
CA VAL A 87 -8.69 3.65 8.09
C VAL A 87 -8.24 4.34 6.80
N LEU A 88 -8.96 5.38 6.36
CA LEU A 88 -8.59 6.13 5.17
C LEU A 88 -7.24 6.83 5.33
N ASN A 89 -6.98 7.48 6.47
CA ASN A 89 -5.71 8.12 6.76
C ASN A 89 -4.55 7.12 6.77
N HIS A 90 -4.75 5.94 7.36
CA HIS A 90 -3.75 4.87 7.35
C HIS A 90 -3.37 4.52 5.91
N TRP A 91 -4.37 4.25 5.06
CA TRP A 91 -4.10 3.88 3.67
C TRP A 91 -3.60 5.04 2.81
N GLU A 92 -3.94 6.29 3.14
CA GLU A 92 -3.35 7.47 2.51
C GLU A 92 -1.84 7.51 2.75
N TYR A 93 -1.38 7.30 4.00
CA TYR A 93 0.05 7.24 4.31
C TYR A 93 0.75 6.04 3.66
N VAL A 94 0.08 4.89 3.59
CA VAL A 94 0.62 3.72 2.86
C VAL A 94 0.79 4.05 1.37
N SER A 95 -0.19 4.71 0.75
CA SER A 95 -0.10 5.14 -0.65
C SER A 95 1.04 6.11 -0.89
N VAL A 96 1.21 7.12 -0.04
CA VAL A 96 2.35 8.05 -0.10
C VAL A 96 3.68 7.29 -0.02
N GLY A 97 3.79 6.31 0.90
CA GLY A 97 5.00 5.50 1.03
C GLY A 97 5.28 4.60 -0.17
N VAL A 98 4.25 4.12 -0.87
CA VAL A 98 4.39 3.39 -2.14
C VAL A 98 4.93 4.32 -3.23
N GLN A 99 4.35 5.51 -3.38
CA GLN A 99 4.77 6.49 -4.39
C GLN A 99 6.18 7.03 -4.15
N ALA A 100 6.54 7.24 -2.89
CA ALA A 100 7.91 7.60 -2.48
C ALA A 100 8.90 6.43 -2.65
N GLY A 101 8.44 5.23 -3.01
CA GLY A 101 9.26 4.05 -3.18
C GLY A 101 9.87 3.54 -1.88
N ILE A 102 9.28 3.87 -0.72
CA ILE A 102 9.69 3.38 0.60
C ILE A 102 9.28 1.90 0.73
N TYR A 103 8.06 1.58 0.32
CA TYR A 103 7.52 0.24 0.40
C TYR A 103 7.76 -0.57 -0.88
N ASP A 104 8.01 -1.87 -0.72
CA ASP A 104 7.85 -2.85 -1.79
C ASP A 104 6.37 -2.97 -2.14
N GLU A 105 5.96 -2.29 -3.22
CA GLU A 105 4.57 -2.27 -3.68
C GLU A 105 4.06 -3.67 -4.01
N LYS A 106 4.89 -4.51 -4.63
CA LYS A 106 4.49 -5.87 -5.01
C LYS A 106 4.13 -6.70 -3.79
N MET A 107 4.85 -6.53 -2.69
CA MET A 107 4.55 -7.17 -1.42
C MET A 107 3.20 -6.70 -0.85
N LEU A 108 2.95 -5.38 -0.88
CA LEU A 108 1.68 -4.81 -0.41
C LEU A 108 0.50 -5.21 -1.29
N TRP A 109 0.64 -5.18 -2.61
CA TRP A 109 -0.37 -5.64 -3.56
C TRP A 109 -0.73 -7.10 -3.30
N ASN A 110 0.25 -7.98 -3.11
CA ASN A 110 -0.01 -9.40 -2.79
C ASN A 110 -0.74 -9.60 -1.44
N ALA A 111 -0.45 -8.75 -0.45
CA ALA A 111 -0.98 -8.90 0.91
C ALA A 111 -2.35 -8.24 1.09
N SER A 112 -2.59 -7.13 0.40
CA SER A 112 -3.64 -6.17 0.77
C SER A 112 -4.51 -5.72 -0.40
N TYR A 113 -4.38 -6.33 -1.59
CA TYR A 113 -5.19 -5.99 -2.77
C TYR A 113 -6.69 -5.87 -2.46
N ASN A 114 -7.30 -6.95 -1.95
CA ASN A 114 -8.73 -6.99 -1.65
C ASN A 114 -9.11 -5.95 -0.58
N THR A 115 -8.23 -5.73 0.39
CA THR A 115 -8.44 -4.78 1.47
C THR A 115 -8.49 -3.35 0.93
N LEU A 116 -7.50 -2.93 0.14
CA LEU A 116 -7.42 -1.57 -0.36
C LEU A 116 -8.48 -1.26 -1.42
N VAL A 117 -8.66 -2.15 -2.40
CA VAL A 117 -9.66 -1.97 -3.46
C VAL A 117 -11.07 -1.98 -2.87
N GLY A 118 -11.35 -2.91 -1.94
CA GLY A 118 -12.63 -2.98 -1.23
C GLY A 118 -12.88 -1.75 -0.34
N LEU A 119 -11.86 -1.31 0.40
CA LEU A 119 -11.91 -0.08 1.21
C LEU A 119 -12.28 1.12 0.35
N HIS A 120 -11.55 1.37 -0.73
CA HIS A 120 -11.81 2.52 -1.60
C HIS A 120 -13.22 2.47 -2.17
N ARG A 121 -13.65 1.32 -2.70
CA ARG A 121 -15.00 1.14 -3.23
C ARG A 121 -16.09 1.46 -2.20
N ASN A 122 -15.93 0.98 -0.96
CA ASN A 122 -16.91 1.16 0.09
C ASN A 122 -16.88 2.59 0.67
N ALA A 123 -15.72 3.22 0.72
CA ALA A 123 -15.53 4.56 1.28
C ALA A 123 -15.70 5.69 0.26
N ARG A 124 -15.77 5.39 -1.05
CA ARG A 124 -15.91 6.40 -2.11
C ARG A 124 -17.06 7.40 -1.86
N PRO A 125 -18.28 6.98 -1.49
CA PRO A 125 -19.36 7.94 -1.21
C PRO A 125 -19.03 8.93 -0.08
N PHE A 126 -18.26 8.48 0.93
CA PHE A 126 -17.81 9.31 2.04
C PHE A 126 -16.72 10.29 1.61
N ILE A 127 -15.73 9.83 0.83
CA ILE A 127 -14.66 10.67 0.28
C ILE A 127 -15.28 11.79 -0.58
N ASP A 128 -16.20 11.43 -1.48
CA ASP A 128 -16.86 12.40 -2.37
C ASP A 128 -17.63 13.47 -1.57
N ALA A 129 -18.36 13.08 -0.52
CA ALA A 129 -19.04 14.07 0.32
C ALA A 129 -18.08 14.95 1.13
N LEU A 130 -16.95 14.42 1.59
CA LEU A 130 -15.94 15.26 2.24
C LEU A 130 -15.36 16.29 1.27
N ARG A 131 -15.09 15.89 0.02
CA ARG A 131 -14.58 16.78 -1.03
C ARG A 131 -15.59 17.87 -1.36
N GLU A 132 -16.86 17.53 -1.53
CA GLU A 132 -17.95 18.48 -1.75
C GLU A 132 -18.14 19.44 -0.58
N ALA A 133 -18.17 18.93 0.65
CA ALA A 133 -18.40 19.75 1.85
C ALA A 133 -17.23 20.68 2.17
N SER A 134 -16.00 20.30 1.81
CA SER A 134 -14.78 21.09 2.07
C SER A 134 -14.34 21.95 0.89
N GLY A 135 -14.86 21.69 -0.31
CA GLY A 135 -14.38 22.28 -1.56
C GLY A 135 -12.98 21.81 -1.98
N ARG A 136 -12.43 20.75 -1.38
CA ARG A 136 -11.07 20.25 -1.64
C ARG A 136 -11.14 18.91 -2.37
N SER A 137 -10.83 18.91 -3.66
CA SER A 137 -10.84 17.69 -4.50
C SER A 137 -9.72 16.69 -4.17
N THR A 138 -8.66 17.13 -3.48
CA THR A 138 -7.45 16.32 -3.21
C THR A 138 -7.53 15.46 -1.96
N LEU A 139 -8.63 15.53 -1.18
CA LEU A 139 -8.77 14.70 0.02
C LEU A 139 -8.76 13.21 -0.36
N PHE A 140 -7.89 12.42 0.27
CA PHE A 140 -7.77 10.98 0.03
C PHE A 140 -7.45 10.64 -1.43
N GLN A 141 -6.71 11.50 -2.12
CA GLN A 141 -6.34 11.27 -3.52
C GLN A 141 -5.33 10.13 -3.65
N GLU A 142 -4.43 9.93 -2.67
CA GLU A 142 -3.35 8.95 -2.81
C GLU A 142 -3.87 7.53 -2.59
N VAL A 143 -4.79 7.34 -1.64
CA VAL A 143 -5.51 6.08 -1.47
C VAL A 143 -6.37 5.75 -2.69
N GLN A 144 -7.03 6.75 -3.28
CA GLN A 144 -7.80 6.58 -4.52
C GLN A 144 -6.88 6.14 -5.66
N TRP A 145 -5.77 6.85 -5.89
CA TRP A 145 -4.81 6.52 -6.93
C TRP A 145 -4.28 5.09 -6.82
N LEU A 146 -3.88 4.67 -5.61
CA LEU A 146 -3.32 3.33 -5.42
C LEU A 146 -4.40 2.26 -5.63
N ALA A 147 -5.61 2.48 -5.12
CA ALA A 147 -6.72 1.55 -5.27
C ALA A 147 -7.14 1.38 -6.73
N GLU A 148 -7.30 2.47 -7.48
CA GLU A 148 -7.66 2.45 -8.91
C GLU A 148 -6.57 1.79 -9.75
N ARG A 149 -5.29 2.09 -9.45
CA ARG A 149 -4.17 1.44 -10.13
C ARG A 149 -4.14 -0.07 -9.87
N TRP A 150 -4.38 -0.50 -8.63
CA TRP A 150 -4.44 -1.92 -8.30
C TRP A 150 -5.63 -2.60 -8.98
N ASP A 151 -6.81 -1.98 -8.96
CA ASP A 151 -8.01 -2.49 -9.64
C ASP A 151 -7.76 -2.66 -11.15
N TYR A 152 -7.09 -1.70 -11.79
CA TYR A 152 -6.67 -1.78 -13.19
C TYR A 152 -5.68 -2.94 -13.45
N LEU A 153 -4.69 -3.14 -12.57
CA LEU A 153 -3.75 -4.26 -12.67
C LEU A 153 -4.40 -5.63 -12.40
N GLY A 154 -5.55 -5.62 -11.72
CA GLY A 154 -6.27 -6.81 -11.30
C GLY A 154 -5.66 -7.50 -10.08
N PRO A 155 -6.25 -8.63 -9.65
CA PRO A 155 -5.81 -9.35 -8.47
C PRO A 155 -4.43 -9.99 -8.69
N PRO A 156 -3.62 -10.14 -7.62
CA PRO A 156 -2.33 -10.79 -7.70
C PRO A 156 -2.44 -12.22 -8.22
N VAL A 157 -1.76 -12.50 -9.34
CA VAL A 157 -1.73 -13.84 -9.94
C VAL A 157 -1.04 -14.81 -8.98
N LYS A 158 -1.84 -15.66 -8.33
CA LYS A 158 -1.33 -16.76 -7.51
C LYS A 158 -0.71 -17.81 -8.44
N LYS A 159 0.60 -17.74 -8.67
CA LYS A 159 1.33 -18.86 -9.29
C LYS A 159 1.05 -20.11 -8.45
N LYS A 160 0.46 -21.15 -9.04
CA LYS A 160 0.30 -22.47 -8.39
C LYS A 160 1.69 -22.93 -7.96
N ARG A 161 2.02 -22.79 -6.67
CA ARG A 161 3.25 -23.35 -6.12
C ARG A 161 3.07 -24.87 -6.18
N LYS A 162 3.80 -25.55 -7.07
CA LYS A 162 3.95 -27.00 -7.00
C LYS A 162 4.67 -27.27 -5.68
N PHE A 163 3.90 -27.61 -4.64
CA PHE A 163 4.46 -28.24 -3.47
C PHE A 163 4.89 -29.64 -3.91
N THR A 164 6.13 -29.77 -4.34
CA THR A 164 6.78 -31.08 -4.37
C THR A 164 6.88 -31.49 -2.90
N ARG A 165 5.98 -32.36 -2.43
CA ARG A 165 6.17 -33.02 -1.14
C ARG A 165 7.50 -33.75 -1.24
N LEU A 166 8.51 -33.27 -0.52
CA LEU A 166 9.62 -34.11 -0.11
C LEU A 166 9.02 -35.06 0.93
N LEU A 167 8.59 -36.23 0.45
CA LEU A 167 8.37 -37.42 1.26
C LEU A 167 9.75 -37.99 1.64
#